data_AF-A0A6G2DD51-F1
#
_entry.id   AF-A0A6G2DD51-F1
#
_cell.length_a   1.000
_cell.length_b   1.000
_cell.length_c   1.000
_cell.angle_alpha   90.00
_cell.angle_beta   90.00
_cell.angle_gamma   90.00
#
_symmetry.space_group_name_H-M   'P 1'
#
loop_
_entity.id
_entity.type
_entity.pdbx_description
1 polymer ?
#
loop_
_entity_poly.entity_id
_entity_poly.type
_entity_poly.pdbx_seq_one_letter_code
_entity_poly.pdbx_strand_id
1 'polypeptide(L)'
;LSEKEVSNHPYILVDDVLTAFQSLASYYLEKTTVDVFAVTGSNGKTTTKDMLAHLLSTRYKTYKTQGNYNNEIGLPYTVLHMPEGTEKLVLEMGQDHLGDIHLLSELARPKTAIVTLVGEAHLAFFKDRSEIAKGKMQIADGMASGSLLLAPADPIVEDYLPTDKKVVRFGQGAELEIT
;
A
#
# COMPACT_ATOMS: atom_id res chain seq x y z
N LEU A 1 -8.98 14.50 17.70
CA LEU A 1 -10.24 13.93 17.19
C LEU A 1 -10.96 13.29 18.36
N SER A 2 -12.28 13.39 18.42
CA SER A 2 -13.10 12.75 19.47
C SER A 2 -14.48 12.43 18.91
N GLU A 3 -15.07 11.31 19.32
CA GLU A 3 -16.46 10.91 19.01
C GLU A 3 -17.48 11.44 20.02
N LYS A 4 -17.02 12.23 20.98
CA LYS A 4 -17.84 12.86 22.01
C LYS A 4 -17.31 14.23 22.38
N GLU A 5 -18.16 15.06 22.96
CA GLU A 5 -17.73 16.36 23.49
C GLU A 5 -16.64 16.17 24.56
N VAL A 6 -15.61 17.02 24.50
CA VAL A 6 -14.51 17.03 25.47
C VAL A 6 -14.49 18.38 26.19
N SER A 7 -14.91 18.39 27.45
CA SER A 7 -14.92 19.59 28.27
C SER A 7 -13.51 20.10 28.56
N ASN A 8 -13.31 21.42 28.52
CA ASN A 8 -12.08 22.12 28.90
C ASN A 8 -10.83 21.80 28.05
N HIS A 9 -11.00 21.20 26.86
CA HIS A 9 -9.89 20.93 25.93
C HIS A 9 -10.29 21.29 24.50
N PRO A 10 -9.38 21.79 23.64
CA PRO A 10 -9.63 21.87 22.21
C PRO A 10 -9.82 20.45 21.63
N TYR A 11 -10.89 20.24 20.88
CA TYR A 11 -11.17 18.96 20.22
C TYR A 11 -11.82 19.20 18.84
N ILE A 12 -11.82 18.15 18.03
CA ILE A 12 -12.52 18.10 16.74
C ILE A 12 -13.49 16.93 16.86
N LEU A 13 -14.79 17.23 16.87
CA LEU A 13 -15.87 16.24 16.94
C LEU A 13 -16.03 15.56 15.58
N VAL A 14 -16.04 14.23 15.57
CA VAL A 14 -16.21 13.39 14.37
C VAL A 14 -17.08 12.19 14.70
N ASP A 15 -17.71 11.57 13.71
CA ASP A 15 -18.54 10.38 13.93
C ASP A 15 -17.72 9.12 14.22
N ASP A 16 -16.53 9.00 13.62
CA ASP A 16 -15.58 7.90 13.81
C ASP A 16 -14.14 8.41 13.68
N VAL A 17 -13.32 8.20 14.71
CA VAL A 17 -11.95 8.74 14.78
C VAL A 17 -11.04 8.10 13.72
N LEU A 18 -11.20 6.81 13.43
CA LEU A 18 -10.36 6.11 12.46
C LEU A 18 -10.61 6.61 11.04
N THR A 19 -11.87 6.74 10.65
CA THR A 19 -12.30 7.28 9.35
C THR A 19 -11.83 8.72 9.18
N ALA A 20 -11.92 9.54 10.23
CA ALA A 20 -11.40 10.90 10.21
C ALA A 20 -9.86 10.93 10.06
N PHE A 21 -9.15 10.01 10.72
CA PHE A 21 -7.70 9.89 10.62
C PHE A 21 -7.25 9.45 9.22
N GLN A 22 -7.94 8.48 8.62
CA GLN A 22 -7.72 8.02 7.24
C GLN A 22 -8.01 9.13 6.23
N SER A 23 -9.10 9.86 6.41
CA SER A 23 -9.47 11.00 5.56
C SER A 23 -8.42 12.10 5.61
N LEU A 24 -7.88 12.40 6.81
CA LEU A 24 -6.80 13.36 6.98
C LEU A 24 -5.52 12.92 6.25
N ALA A 25 -5.16 11.65 6.33
CA ALA A 25 -4.01 11.11 5.61
C ALA A 25 -4.19 11.19 4.08
N SER A 26 -5.35 10.79 3.56
CA SER A 26 -5.66 10.88 2.13
C SER A 26 -5.55 12.32 1.62
N TYR A 27 -6.18 13.28 2.33
CA TYR A 27 -6.05 14.70 2.02
C TYR A 27 -4.60 15.19 2.09
N TYR A 28 -3.79 14.70 3.03
CA TYR A 28 -2.40 15.10 3.16
C TYR A 28 -1.54 14.63 1.97
N LEU A 29 -1.84 13.46 1.39
CA LEU A 29 -1.20 13.00 0.15
C LEU A 29 -1.58 13.89 -1.04
N GLU A 30 -2.85 14.26 -1.16
CA GLU A 30 -3.30 15.19 -2.20
C GLU A 30 -2.61 16.56 -2.07
N LYS A 31 -2.53 17.08 -0.85
CA LYS A 31 -1.89 18.38 -0.56
C LYS A 31 -0.40 18.37 -0.86
N THR A 32 0.31 17.31 -0.50
CA THR A 32 1.77 17.22 -0.68
C THR A 32 2.17 16.82 -2.08
N THR A 33 1.28 16.18 -2.85
CA THR A 33 1.56 15.65 -4.19
C THR A 33 2.77 14.72 -4.25
N VAL A 34 3.10 14.09 -3.11
CA VAL A 34 4.23 13.16 -3.01
C VAL A 34 3.99 11.94 -3.89
N ASP A 35 5.03 11.44 -4.55
CA ASP A 35 4.92 10.19 -5.30
C ASP A 35 4.86 8.99 -4.34
N VAL A 36 3.73 8.29 -4.36
CA VAL A 36 3.50 7.11 -3.50
C VAL A 36 3.85 5.81 -4.24
N PHE A 37 4.63 4.96 -3.58
CA PHE A 37 4.98 3.61 -4.03
C PHE A 37 4.42 2.59 -3.05
N ALA A 38 3.54 1.70 -3.50
CA ALA A 38 2.92 0.69 -2.65
C ALA A 38 3.60 -0.69 -2.82
N VAL A 39 3.77 -1.42 -1.72
CA VAL A 39 4.36 -2.77 -1.73
C VAL A 39 3.50 -3.73 -0.91
N THR A 40 3.13 -4.87 -1.49
CA THR A 40 2.45 -5.95 -0.78
C THR A 40 2.96 -7.33 -1.18
N GLY A 41 2.49 -8.37 -0.47
CA GLY A 41 2.82 -9.77 -0.68
C GLY A 41 2.64 -10.60 0.58
N SER A 42 2.71 -11.92 0.47
CA SER A 42 2.75 -12.81 1.65
C SER A 42 4.14 -12.75 2.29
N ASN A 43 5.19 -12.82 1.47
CA ASN A 43 6.60 -12.77 1.89
C ASN A 43 7.38 -11.70 1.11
N GLY A 44 8.47 -11.22 1.68
CA GLY A 44 9.37 -10.27 1.02
C GLY A 44 8.93 -8.81 1.03
N LYS A 45 7.73 -8.49 1.55
CA LYS A 45 7.19 -7.11 1.66
C LYS A 45 8.21 -6.14 2.26
N THR A 46 8.66 -6.42 3.47
CA THR A 46 9.55 -5.53 4.23
C THR A 46 10.89 -5.36 3.53
N THR A 47 11.46 -6.45 3.01
CA THR A 47 12.70 -6.41 2.22
C THR A 47 12.54 -5.56 0.96
N THR A 48 11.48 -5.78 0.17
CA THR A 48 11.22 -5.03 -1.06
C THR A 48 10.97 -3.55 -0.76
N LYS A 49 10.18 -3.23 0.26
CA LYS A 49 9.96 -1.86 0.74
C LYS A 49 11.28 -1.19 1.13
N ASP A 50 12.11 -1.87 1.92
CA ASP A 50 13.37 -1.32 2.40
C ASP A 50 14.39 -1.13 1.28
N MET A 51 14.50 -2.08 0.36
CA MET A 51 15.36 -1.98 -0.83
C MET A 51 14.91 -0.86 -1.76
N LEU A 52 13.61 -0.77 -2.07
CA LEU A 52 13.05 0.28 -2.92
C LEU A 52 13.31 1.67 -2.31
N ALA A 53 13.01 1.84 -1.02
CA ALA A 53 13.25 3.08 -0.33
C ALA A 53 14.74 3.44 -0.30
N HIS A 54 15.63 2.47 -0.09
CA HIS A 54 17.08 2.70 -0.12
C HIS A 54 17.56 3.17 -1.49
N LEU A 55 17.09 2.55 -2.57
CA LEU A 55 17.43 2.96 -3.94
C LEU A 55 16.89 4.36 -4.27
N LEU A 56 15.64 4.68 -3.90
CA LEU A 56 15.07 6.00 -4.11
C LEU A 56 15.80 7.09 -3.30
N SER A 57 16.28 6.75 -2.10
CA SER A 57 17.05 7.65 -1.23
C SER A 57 18.39 8.09 -1.83
N THR A 58 18.89 7.40 -2.86
CA THR A 58 20.13 7.81 -3.56
C THR A 58 19.97 9.14 -4.32
N ARG A 59 18.73 9.55 -4.61
CA ARG A 59 18.43 10.76 -5.38
C ARG A 59 17.35 11.65 -4.78
N TYR A 60 16.42 11.08 -4.02
CA TYR A 60 15.23 11.78 -3.53
C TYR A 60 15.12 11.72 -2.01
N LYS A 61 14.56 12.75 -1.40
CA LYS A 61 14.09 12.71 -0.02
C LYS A 61 12.98 11.68 0.10
N THR A 62 13.33 10.52 0.65
CA THR A 62 12.45 9.36 0.66
C THR A 62 12.04 9.03 2.09
N TYR A 63 10.75 8.79 2.29
CA TYR A 63 10.21 8.25 3.53
C TYR A 63 9.52 6.91 3.27
N LYS A 64 9.37 6.09 4.31
CA LYS A 64 8.78 4.75 4.18
C LYS A 64 8.00 4.33 5.41
N THR A 65 7.15 3.32 5.28
CA THR A 65 6.53 2.61 6.42
C THR A 65 7.60 2.13 7.41
N GLN A 66 7.46 2.57 8.66
CA GLN A 66 8.31 2.16 9.78
C GLN A 66 7.77 0.88 10.42
N GLY A 67 8.65 -0.05 10.79
CA GLY A 67 8.24 -1.34 11.36
C GLY A 67 7.19 -2.07 10.51
N ASN A 68 6.10 -2.48 11.16
CA ASN A 68 4.94 -3.16 10.59
C ASN A 68 3.69 -2.25 10.52
N TYR A 69 3.85 -0.93 10.37
CA TYR A 69 2.75 0.03 10.28
C TYR A 69 2.08 0.00 8.89
N ASN A 70 1.61 -1.18 8.48
CA ASN A 70 1.16 -1.49 7.12
C ASN A 70 -0.35 -1.74 6.99
N ASN A 71 -1.13 -1.46 8.05
CA ASN A 71 -2.57 -1.70 8.10
C ASN A 71 -3.37 -0.38 8.08
N GLU A 72 -4.67 -0.46 8.32
CA GLU A 72 -5.66 0.63 8.30
C GLU A 72 -5.40 1.77 9.30
N ILE A 73 -4.55 1.51 10.31
CA ILE A 73 -4.09 2.50 11.30
C ILE A 73 -2.66 2.96 10.97
N GLY A 74 -1.78 2.00 10.68
CA GLY A 74 -0.36 2.24 10.48
C GLY A 74 -0.04 3.02 9.21
N LEU A 75 -0.80 2.81 8.13
CA LEU A 75 -0.59 3.54 6.89
C LEU A 75 -0.93 5.04 7.04
N PRO A 76 -2.13 5.44 7.56
CA PRO A 76 -2.40 6.85 7.85
C PRO A 76 -1.37 7.49 8.78
N TYR A 77 -0.91 6.74 9.80
CA TYR A 77 0.17 7.18 10.68
C TYR A 77 1.45 7.47 9.89
N THR A 78 1.89 6.55 9.03
CA THR A 78 3.09 6.73 8.22
C THR A 78 3.00 7.97 7.34
N VAL A 79 1.86 8.16 6.67
CA VAL A 79 1.61 9.32 5.80
C VAL A 79 1.74 10.63 6.58
N LEU A 80 1.09 10.73 7.74
CA LEU A 80 1.06 11.95 8.53
C LEU A 80 2.36 12.24 9.30
N HIS A 81 3.23 11.23 9.45
CA HIS A 81 4.58 11.38 10.01
C HIS A 81 5.66 11.61 8.94
N MET A 82 5.27 11.70 7.66
CA MET A 82 6.20 11.98 6.58
C MET A 82 6.91 13.33 6.80
N PRO A 83 8.25 13.39 6.79
CA PRO A 83 8.98 14.64 6.90
C PRO A 83 8.61 15.64 5.81
N GLU A 84 8.65 16.92 6.14
CA GLU A 84 8.41 18.00 5.18
C GLU A 84 9.38 17.92 3.99
N GLY A 85 8.84 18.10 2.78
CA GLY A 85 9.60 18.05 1.54
C GLY A 85 10.02 16.64 1.12
N THR A 86 9.39 15.59 1.64
CA THR A 86 9.52 14.23 1.11
C THR A 86 9.01 14.18 -0.33
N GLU A 87 9.80 13.60 -1.23
CA GLU A 87 9.55 13.52 -2.67
C GLU A 87 9.05 12.13 -3.11
N LYS A 88 9.35 11.11 -2.31
CA LYS A 88 9.02 9.70 -2.56
C LYS A 88 8.57 9.04 -1.25
N LEU A 89 7.40 8.42 -1.24
CA LEU A 89 6.85 7.74 -0.08
C LEU A 89 6.63 6.26 -0.38
N VAL A 90 7.32 5.36 0.32
CA VAL A 90 7.18 3.91 0.14
C VAL A 90 6.30 3.32 1.24
N LEU A 91 5.10 2.89 0.87
CA LEU A 91 4.10 2.34 1.78
C LEU A 91 4.00 0.82 1.62
N GLU A 92 4.20 0.10 2.73
CA GLU A 92 3.87 -1.32 2.79
C GLU A 92 2.38 -1.47 3.14
N MET A 93 1.68 -2.39 2.46
CA MET A 93 0.26 -2.66 2.66
C MET A 93 0.03 -4.14 3.04
N GLY A 94 -0.44 -4.35 4.25
CA GLY A 94 -0.85 -5.63 4.81
C GLY A 94 -2.33 -5.94 4.54
N GLN A 95 -2.73 -7.18 4.80
CA GLN A 95 -4.14 -7.58 4.81
C GLN A 95 -4.31 -8.69 5.84
N ASP A 96 -5.37 -8.61 6.63
CA ASP A 96 -5.89 -9.74 7.42
C ASP A 96 -7.20 -10.26 6.82
N HIS A 97 -7.94 -9.42 6.10
CA HIS A 97 -9.19 -9.76 5.42
C HIS A 97 -9.17 -9.29 3.96
N LEU A 98 -10.03 -9.90 3.14
CA LEU A 98 -10.27 -9.43 1.77
C LEU A 98 -10.91 -8.02 1.82
N GLY A 99 -10.32 -7.05 1.12
CA GLY A 99 -10.77 -5.66 1.13
C GLY A 99 -9.84 -4.70 1.87
N ASP A 100 -8.95 -5.19 2.74
CA ASP A 100 -8.04 -4.30 3.48
C ASP A 100 -7.12 -3.52 2.52
N ILE A 101 -6.51 -4.21 1.56
CA ILE A 101 -5.62 -3.56 0.58
C ILE A 101 -6.39 -2.65 -0.37
N HIS A 102 -7.64 -2.97 -0.70
CA HIS A 102 -8.50 -2.06 -1.45
C HIS A 102 -8.62 -0.71 -0.73
N LEU A 103 -8.96 -0.73 0.57
CA LEU A 103 -9.03 0.47 1.40
C LEU A 103 -7.71 1.23 1.41
N LEU A 104 -6.59 0.53 1.60
CA LEU A 104 -5.25 1.14 1.64
C LEU A 104 -4.85 1.75 0.29
N SER A 105 -5.19 1.10 -0.82
CA SER A 105 -4.90 1.58 -2.17
C SER A 105 -5.73 2.81 -2.52
N GLU A 106 -7.04 2.82 -2.25
CA GLU A 106 -7.90 3.98 -2.50
C GLU A 106 -7.50 5.19 -1.65
N LEU A 107 -7.09 4.96 -0.39
CA LEU A 107 -6.58 6.00 0.49
C LEU A 107 -5.29 6.61 -0.06
N ALA A 108 -4.34 5.78 -0.48
CA ALA A 108 -2.98 6.18 -0.80
C ALA A 108 -2.74 6.58 -2.27
N ARG A 109 -3.65 6.18 -3.18
CA ARG A 109 -3.58 6.37 -4.64
C ARG A 109 -2.17 6.16 -5.23
N PRO A 110 -1.62 4.94 -5.19
CA PRO A 110 -0.23 4.70 -5.55
C PRO A 110 0.08 5.10 -7.00
N LYS A 111 1.24 5.74 -7.20
CA LYS A 111 1.80 5.98 -8.55
C LYS A 111 2.39 4.71 -9.15
N THR A 112 2.92 3.84 -8.31
CA THR A 112 3.52 2.57 -8.70
C THR A 112 3.30 1.56 -7.58
N ALA A 113 3.03 0.31 -7.94
CA ALA A 113 2.82 -0.75 -6.97
C ALA A 113 3.63 -2.00 -7.31
N ILE A 114 3.97 -2.77 -6.27
CA ILE A 114 4.64 -4.06 -6.37
C ILE A 114 3.87 -5.08 -5.53
N VAL A 115 3.45 -6.16 -6.18
CA VAL A 115 3.03 -7.39 -5.52
C VAL A 115 4.21 -8.35 -5.59
N THR A 116 4.72 -8.80 -4.44
CA THR A 116 5.85 -9.74 -4.40
C THR A 116 5.39 -11.18 -4.67
N LEU A 117 5.32 -12.03 -3.66
CA LEU A 117 4.92 -13.43 -3.77
C LEU A 117 3.59 -13.67 -3.07
N VAL A 118 2.70 -14.45 -3.70
CA VAL A 118 1.45 -14.93 -3.11
C VAL A 118 1.66 -16.31 -2.50
N GLY A 119 1.89 -16.32 -1.19
CA GLY A 119 2.08 -17.53 -0.37
C GLY A 119 0.98 -17.72 0.67
N GLU A 120 1.06 -18.82 1.40
CA GLU A 120 0.12 -19.25 2.45
C GLU A 120 0.34 -18.50 3.79
N ALA A 121 0.36 -17.17 3.75
CA ALA A 121 0.34 -16.36 4.97
C ALA A 121 -1.12 -16.06 5.35
N HIS A 122 -1.45 -16.06 6.65
CA HIS A 122 -2.77 -15.69 7.16
C HIS A 122 -3.96 -16.55 6.68
N LEU A 123 -3.73 -17.83 6.31
CA LEU A 123 -4.81 -18.78 5.94
C LEU A 123 -5.93 -18.92 7.00
N ALA A 124 -5.72 -18.50 8.25
CA ALA A 124 -6.75 -18.52 9.28
C ALA A 124 -7.97 -17.64 8.93
N PHE A 125 -7.79 -16.59 8.11
CA PHE A 125 -8.82 -15.62 7.74
C PHE A 125 -9.19 -15.66 6.25
N PHE A 126 -8.47 -16.46 5.45
CA PHE A 126 -8.68 -16.60 4.01
C PHE A 126 -9.05 -18.03 3.65
N LYS A 127 -9.97 -18.19 2.69
CA LYS A 127 -10.43 -19.53 2.25
C LYS A 127 -9.34 -20.34 1.57
N ASP A 128 -8.56 -19.69 0.71
CA ASP A 128 -7.52 -20.31 -0.10
C ASP A 128 -6.50 -19.28 -0.60
N ARG A 129 -5.44 -19.75 -1.28
CA ARG A 129 -4.42 -18.89 -1.88
C ARG A 129 -4.97 -17.96 -2.97
N SER A 130 -6.06 -18.32 -3.64
CA SER A 130 -6.68 -17.49 -4.68
C SER A 130 -7.36 -16.27 -4.07
N GLU A 131 -8.02 -16.41 -2.91
CA GLU A 131 -8.57 -15.28 -2.16
C GLU A 131 -7.45 -14.35 -1.62
N ILE A 132 -6.30 -14.91 -1.23
CA ILE A 132 -5.10 -14.12 -0.90
C ILE A 132 -4.61 -13.35 -2.13
N ALA A 133 -4.47 -14.01 -3.29
CA ALA A 133 -4.06 -13.38 -4.55
C ALA A 133 -5.00 -12.22 -4.91
N LYS A 134 -6.32 -12.47 -4.85
CA LYS A 134 -7.36 -11.47 -5.07
C LYS A 134 -7.17 -10.26 -4.18
N GLY A 135 -7.00 -10.45 -2.87
CA GLY A 135 -6.76 -9.35 -1.93
C GLY A 135 -5.48 -8.57 -2.22
N LYS A 136 -4.40 -9.26 -2.58
CA LYS A 136 -3.12 -8.60 -2.91
C LYS A 136 -3.20 -7.76 -4.18
N MET A 137 -3.98 -8.21 -5.16
CA MET A 137 -4.14 -7.49 -6.42
C MET A 137 -5.02 -6.23 -6.30
N GLN A 138 -5.79 -6.09 -5.21
CA GLN A 138 -6.50 -4.83 -4.88
C GLN A 138 -5.56 -3.63 -4.68
N ILE A 139 -4.23 -3.86 -4.59
CA ILE A 139 -3.25 -2.78 -4.52
C ILE A 139 -3.36 -1.83 -5.71
N ALA A 140 -3.92 -2.30 -6.84
CA ALA A 140 -4.10 -1.53 -8.06
C ALA A 140 -5.38 -0.69 -8.11
N ASP A 141 -6.30 -0.84 -7.16
CA ASP A 141 -7.64 -0.25 -7.22
C ASP A 141 -7.59 1.28 -7.24
N GLY A 142 -6.82 1.89 -6.33
CA GLY A 142 -6.64 3.34 -6.25
C GLY A 142 -5.62 3.93 -7.24
N MET A 143 -4.99 3.09 -8.08
CA MET A 143 -3.98 3.55 -9.05
C MET A 143 -4.63 4.14 -10.30
N ALA A 144 -4.04 5.20 -10.85
CA ALA A 144 -4.49 5.78 -12.13
C ALA A 144 -4.23 4.82 -13.31
N SER A 145 -5.00 4.96 -14.39
CA SER A 145 -4.77 4.18 -15.63
C SER A 145 -3.37 4.45 -16.19
N GLY A 146 -2.74 3.39 -16.73
CA GLY A 146 -1.37 3.42 -17.25
C GLY A 146 -0.28 3.37 -16.17
N SER A 147 -0.63 3.44 -14.88
CA SER A 147 0.33 3.33 -13.78
C SER A 147 1.04 1.97 -13.79
N LEU A 148 2.29 1.95 -13.33
CA LEU A 148 3.13 0.76 -13.34
C LEU A 148 2.81 -0.17 -12.16
N LEU A 149 2.44 -1.41 -12.46
CA LEU A 149 2.28 -2.50 -11.49
C LEU A 149 3.28 -3.62 -11.80
N LEU A 150 4.09 -3.99 -10.81
CA LEU A 150 4.89 -5.21 -10.86
C LEU A 150 4.11 -6.34 -10.19
N ALA A 151 3.92 -7.45 -10.89
CA ALA A 151 3.23 -8.63 -10.39
C ALA A 151 4.04 -9.91 -10.67
N PRO A 152 3.94 -10.95 -9.81
CA PRO A 152 4.68 -12.19 -10.02
C PRO A 152 4.19 -12.91 -11.29
N ALA A 153 5.05 -13.72 -11.88
CA ALA A 153 4.72 -14.62 -12.99
C ALA A 153 3.85 -15.82 -12.56
N ASP A 154 3.62 -16.03 -11.26
CA ASP A 154 2.75 -17.08 -10.74
C ASP A 154 1.34 -16.94 -11.36
N PRO A 155 0.80 -17.98 -12.02
CA PRO A 155 -0.53 -17.93 -12.64
C PRO A 155 -1.68 -17.60 -11.66
N ILE A 156 -1.47 -17.71 -10.34
CA ILE A 156 -2.50 -17.43 -9.34
C ILE A 156 -3.03 -15.99 -9.37
N VAL A 157 -2.29 -15.04 -9.95
CA VAL A 157 -2.71 -13.64 -10.05
C VAL A 157 -3.45 -13.30 -11.34
N GLU A 158 -3.50 -14.20 -12.33
CA GLU A 158 -4.00 -13.91 -13.70
C GLU A 158 -5.43 -13.39 -13.69
N ASP A 159 -6.33 -14.05 -12.94
CA ASP A 159 -7.75 -13.69 -12.85
C ASP A 159 -8.01 -12.30 -12.22
N TYR A 160 -6.98 -11.72 -11.60
CA TYR A 160 -7.07 -10.47 -10.84
C TYR A 160 -6.14 -9.38 -11.38
N LEU A 161 -5.52 -9.58 -12.55
CA LEU A 161 -4.72 -8.55 -13.18
C LEU A 161 -5.60 -7.35 -13.59
N PRO A 162 -5.16 -6.11 -13.34
CA PRO A 162 -5.89 -4.94 -13.79
C PRO A 162 -5.81 -4.81 -15.31
N THR A 163 -6.90 -4.34 -15.92
CA THR A 163 -7.02 -4.19 -17.38
C THR A 163 -6.48 -2.87 -17.92
N ASP A 164 -6.41 -1.85 -17.05
CA ASP A 164 -6.10 -0.47 -17.43
C ASP A 164 -4.76 0.04 -16.86
N LYS A 165 -3.94 -0.83 -16.27
CA LYS A 165 -2.61 -0.50 -15.72
C LYS A 165 -1.51 -1.11 -16.60
N LYS A 166 -0.32 -0.51 -16.55
CA LYS A 166 0.88 -1.09 -17.19
C LYS A 166 1.44 -2.18 -16.27
N VAL A 167 1.15 -3.43 -16.59
CA VAL A 167 1.63 -4.58 -15.82
C VAL A 167 2.96 -5.07 -16.36
N VAL A 168 3.95 -5.21 -15.48
CA VAL A 168 5.23 -5.87 -15.75
C VAL A 168 5.32 -7.12 -14.88
N ARG A 169 5.62 -8.26 -15.50
CA ARG A 169 5.70 -9.55 -14.82
C ARG A 169 7.14 -9.90 -14.48
N PHE A 170 7.38 -10.48 -13.31
CA PHE A 170 8.72 -10.93 -12.90
C PHE A 170 8.71 -12.37 -12.38
N GLY A 171 9.82 -13.07 -12.62
CA GLY A 171 9.98 -14.50 -12.33
C GLY A 171 10.53 -15.27 -13.53
N GLN A 172 10.75 -16.56 -13.36
CA GLN A 172 11.28 -17.42 -14.42
C GLN A 172 10.36 -17.37 -15.67
N GLY A 173 10.93 -17.09 -16.85
CA GLY A 173 10.20 -16.99 -18.11
C GLY A 173 9.33 -15.75 -18.28
N ALA A 174 9.45 -14.74 -17.40
CA ALA A 174 8.72 -13.48 -17.47
C ALA A 174 9.56 -12.36 -18.12
N GLU A 175 8.96 -11.17 -18.27
CA GLU A 175 9.65 -9.98 -18.81
C GLU A 175 10.88 -9.61 -17.98
N LEU A 176 10.76 -9.67 -16.66
CA LEU A 176 11.87 -9.47 -15.73
C LEU A 176 12.30 -10.82 -15.13
N GLU A 177 13.44 -11.33 -15.59
CA GLU A 177 14.10 -12.53 -15.07
C GLU A 177 15.56 -12.22 -14.74
N ILE A 178 16.07 -12.80 -13.66
CA ILE A 178 17.50 -12.73 -13.31
C ILE A 178 18.11 -14.08 -13.68
N THR A 179 18.99 -14.07 -14.69
CA THR A 179 19.79 -15.22 -15.15
C THR A 179 21.12 -15.31 -14.44
#